data_AF-A0A067N4V3-F1
#
_entry.id   AF-A0A067N4V3-F1
#
_cell.length_a   1.000
_cell.length_b   1.000
_cell.length_c   1.000
_cell.angle_alpha   90.00
_cell.angle_beta   90.00
_cell.angle_gamma   90.00
#
_symmetry.space_group_name_H-M   'P 1'
#
loop_
_entity.id
_entity.type
_entity.pdbx_description
1 polymer ?
#
loop_
_entity_poly.entity_id
_entity_poly.type
_entity_poly.pdbx_seq_one_letter_code
_entity_poly.pdbx_strand_id
1 'polypeptide(L)'
;MAMTVTQSTLLSEILGFPPQLLLDDLINVANESIYQAIEGLEVFLLRWAEARSAHHIRDASVDSTVAHEADLQEIDSGLHAFQTLLESHTDLALDFFEVWALRNVFAVPEGLPIVVPHQQGLDLEIPAEEERELMTEIDELRRKLENARRLQNKLELAVKYSAVRLNRAQARLSSIAMLSDIPNITTLPPAALSLYEKVREIPPPPGPGPLPSASAEAGPTERVWGESRAGYLHWAVGRLIDQTRNAGEGEAKLEELAHGVQNVAELRHVTGIVGRRNGGGHGDGDETVQEPDNTTSSA
;
A
#
# COMPACT_ATOMS: atom_id res chain seq x y z
N MET A 1 22.16 -37.76 28.39
CA MET A 1 21.76 -37.86 26.97
C MET A 1 21.27 -36.49 26.56
N ALA A 2 22.20 -35.66 26.10
CA ALA A 2 21.87 -34.36 25.53
C ALA A 2 21.64 -34.59 24.04
N MET A 3 20.54 -34.07 23.46
CA MET A 3 20.46 -33.96 22.00
C MET A 3 21.71 -33.22 21.54
N THR A 4 22.48 -33.86 20.68
CA THR A 4 23.64 -33.19 20.08
C THR A 4 23.10 -32.05 19.22
N VAL A 5 23.77 -30.88 19.24
CA VAL A 5 23.28 -29.65 18.57
C VAL A 5 22.98 -29.89 17.08
N THR A 6 23.61 -30.89 16.45
CA THR A 6 23.38 -31.30 15.06
C THR A 6 22.04 -32.01 14.84
N GLN A 7 21.51 -32.70 15.86
CA GLN A 7 20.21 -33.38 15.78
C GLN A 7 19.05 -32.39 15.86
N SER A 8 19.16 -31.36 16.72
CA SER A 8 18.12 -30.34 16.81
C SER A 8 18.03 -29.49 15.54
N THR A 9 19.16 -29.19 14.90
CA THR A 9 19.18 -28.44 13.64
C THR A 9 18.56 -29.24 12.49
N LEU A 10 18.93 -30.51 12.34
CA LEU A 10 18.38 -31.38 11.29
C LEU A 10 16.86 -31.53 11.45
N LEU A 11 16.39 -31.71 12.67
CA LEU A 11 14.96 -31.88 12.92
C LEU A 11 14.18 -30.57 12.68
N SER A 12 14.76 -29.42 13.07
CA SER A 12 14.18 -28.11 12.75
C SER A 12 14.17 -27.81 11.25
N GLU A 13 15.15 -28.33 10.52
CA GLU A 13 15.23 -28.22 9.06
C GLU A 13 14.16 -29.09 8.37
N ILE A 14 13.94 -30.32 8.84
CA ILE A 14 12.91 -31.22 8.31
C ILE A 14 11.50 -30.68 8.58
N LEU A 15 11.24 -30.21 9.80
CA LEU A 15 9.92 -29.70 10.19
C LEU A 15 9.67 -28.29 9.68
N GLY A 16 10.73 -27.53 9.38
CA GLY A 16 10.64 -26.10 9.06
C GLY A 16 10.43 -25.20 10.28
N PHE A 17 10.34 -25.78 11.48
CA PHE A 17 10.24 -25.09 12.76
C PHE A 17 10.86 -25.95 13.88
N PRO A 18 11.35 -25.34 14.97
CA PRO A 18 11.83 -26.09 16.12
C PRO A 18 10.67 -26.79 16.85
N PRO A 19 10.79 -28.09 17.20
CA PRO A 19 9.71 -28.88 17.79
C PRO A 19 9.23 -28.34 19.14
N GLN A 20 10.09 -27.62 19.86
CA GLN A 20 9.75 -26.97 21.14
C GLN A 20 8.59 -25.98 20.98
N LEU A 21 8.55 -25.20 19.89
CA LEU A 21 7.46 -24.25 19.67
C LEU A 21 6.11 -24.96 19.50
N LEU A 22 6.09 -26.13 18.86
CA LEU A 22 4.86 -26.90 18.73
C LEU A 22 4.39 -27.46 20.08
N LEU A 23 5.32 -27.82 20.96
CA LEU A 23 4.97 -28.26 22.32
C LEU A 23 4.47 -27.09 23.16
N ASP A 24 5.10 -25.92 23.07
CA ASP A 24 4.65 -24.69 23.73
C ASP A 24 3.23 -24.31 23.29
N ASP A 25 2.96 -24.31 21.98
CA ASP A 25 1.63 -24.03 21.43
C ASP A 25 0.59 -25.07 21.90
N LEU A 26 0.98 -26.35 21.99
CA LEU A 26 0.10 -27.41 22.48
C LEU A 26 -0.23 -27.24 23.97
N ILE A 27 0.75 -26.85 24.79
CA ILE A 27 0.54 -26.55 26.21
C ILE A 27 -0.41 -25.37 26.36
N ASN A 28 -0.23 -24.32 25.56
CA ASN A 28 -1.10 -23.16 25.56
C ASN A 28 -2.56 -23.53 25.22
N VAL A 29 -2.76 -24.31 24.15
CA VAL A 29 -4.10 -24.79 23.75
C VAL A 29 -4.71 -25.71 24.80
N ALA A 30 -3.92 -26.59 25.42
CA ALA A 30 -4.40 -27.46 26.49
C ALA A 30 -4.89 -26.65 27.69
N ASN A 31 -4.10 -25.66 28.14
CA ASN A 31 -4.48 -24.78 29.23
C ASN A 31 -5.73 -23.95 28.89
N GLU A 32 -5.81 -23.38 27.69
CA GLU A 32 -7.01 -22.67 27.25
C GLU A 32 -8.25 -23.57 27.26
N SER A 33 -8.13 -24.80 26.78
CA SER A 33 -9.25 -25.76 26.78
C SER A 33 -9.71 -26.15 28.19
N ILE A 34 -8.78 -26.21 29.15
CA ILE A 34 -9.08 -26.47 30.56
C ILE A 34 -9.90 -25.31 31.15
N TYR A 35 -9.48 -24.07 30.89
CA TYR A 35 -10.22 -22.89 31.34
C TYR A 35 -11.63 -22.85 30.74
N GLN A 36 -11.78 -23.10 29.44
CA GLN A 36 -13.08 -23.18 28.78
C GLN A 36 -13.98 -24.29 29.36
N ALA A 37 -13.39 -25.45 29.71
CA ALA A 37 -14.13 -26.54 30.33
C ALA A 37 -14.60 -26.19 31.75
N ILE A 38 -13.77 -25.50 32.54
CA ILE A 38 -14.11 -25.03 33.88
C ILE A 38 -15.22 -23.97 33.81
N GLU A 39 -15.13 -23.01 32.90
CA GLU A 39 -16.18 -22.00 32.68
C GLU A 39 -17.51 -22.67 32.28
N GLY A 40 -17.46 -23.65 31.38
CA GLY A 40 -18.64 -24.45 31.00
C GLY A 40 -19.23 -25.23 32.18
N LEU A 41 -18.38 -25.76 33.07
CA LEU A 41 -18.80 -26.44 34.29
C LEU A 41 -19.43 -25.48 35.30
N GLU A 42 -18.87 -24.27 35.45
CA GLU A 42 -19.41 -23.22 36.32
C GLU A 42 -20.85 -22.87 35.92
N VAL A 43 -21.07 -22.56 34.63
CA VAL A 43 -22.40 -22.23 34.11
C VAL A 43 -23.38 -23.39 34.33
N PHE A 44 -22.93 -24.62 34.18
CA PHE A 44 -23.76 -25.81 34.43
C PHE A 44 -24.13 -25.95 35.92
N LEU A 45 -23.17 -25.76 36.83
CA LEU A 45 -23.38 -25.87 38.27
C LEU A 45 -24.27 -24.74 38.80
N LEU A 46 -24.10 -23.51 38.31
CA LEU A 46 -24.97 -22.38 38.64
C LEU A 46 -26.42 -22.66 38.23
N ARG A 47 -26.64 -23.11 36.99
CA ARG A 47 -27.98 -23.50 36.52
C ARG A 47 -28.58 -24.63 37.34
N TRP A 48 -27.76 -25.59 37.77
CA TRP A 48 -28.20 -26.69 38.62
C TRP A 48 -28.59 -26.20 40.03
N ALA A 49 -27.82 -25.28 40.62
CA ALA A 49 -28.11 -24.66 41.91
C ALA A 49 -29.41 -23.83 41.87
N GLU A 50 -29.62 -23.05 40.82
CA GLU A 50 -30.86 -22.29 40.58
C GLU A 50 -32.09 -23.20 40.46
N ALA A 51 -31.97 -24.32 39.74
CA ALA A 51 -33.07 -25.28 39.62
C ALA A 51 -33.42 -25.91 40.97
N ARG A 52 -32.42 -26.18 41.82
CA ARG A 52 -32.60 -26.72 43.17
C ARG A 52 -33.22 -25.70 44.12
N SER A 53 -32.80 -24.43 44.07
CA SER A 53 -33.38 -23.36 44.88
C SER A 53 -34.83 -23.09 44.47
N ALA A 54 -35.17 -23.13 43.17
CA ALA A 54 -36.53 -23.03 42.67
C ALA A 54 -37.47 -24.14 43.19
N HIS A 55 -36.94 -25.34 43.43
CA HIS A 55 -37.69 -26.43 44.07
C HIS A 55 -37.89 -26.22 45.58
N HIS A 56 -36.94 -25.60 46.28
CA HIS A 56 -37.00 -25.33 47.72
C HIS A 56 -37.87 -24.11 48.08
N ILE A 57 -38.03 -23.13 47.19
CA ILE A 57 -38.86 -21.92 47.41
C ILE A 57 -40.37 -22.23 47.50
N ARG A 58 -40.83 -23.42 47.09
CA ARG A 58 -42.23 -23.86 47.32
C ARG A 58 -42.54 -24.08 48.82
N ASP A 59 -41.53 -24.27 49.66
CA ASP A 59 -41.63 -24.30 51.13
C ASP A 59 -41.03 -23.01 51.71
N ALA A 60 -41.84 -21.96 51.76
CA ALA A 60 -41.42 -20.59 52.06
C ALA A 60 -40.93 -20.39 53.52
N SER A 61 -39.66 -20.01 53.69
CA SER A 61 -39.15 -19.35 54.90
C SER A 61 -38.02 -18.37 54.56
N VAL A 62 -37.79 -17.37 55.42
CA VAL A 62 -36.73 -16.33 55.28
C VAL A 62 -35.32 -16.93 55.27
N ASP A 63 -35.16 -18.21 55.61
CA ASP A 63 -33.90 -18.96 55.63
C ASP A 63 -33.43 -19.37 54.22
N SER A 64 -34.31 -19.32 53.21
CA SER A 64 -34.01 -19.80 51.86
C SER A 64 -33.04 -18.91 51.07
N THR A 65 -32.97 -17.61 51.37
CA THR A 65 -32.03 -16.69 50.68
C THR A 65 -30.60 -16.87 51.19
N VAL A 66 -30.43 -17.06 52.51
CA VAL A 66 -29.13 -17.31 53.13
C VAL A 66 -28.59 -18.69 52.73
N ALA A 67 -29.46 -19.69 52.61
CA ALA A 67 -29.10 -21.01 52.11
C ALA A 67 -28.66 -20.98 50.64
N HIS A 68 -29.29 -20.17 49.80
CA HIS A 68 -28.92 -20.04 48.39
C HIS A 68 -27.55 -19.37 48.20
N GLU A 69 -27.25 -18.32 48.98
CA GLU A 69 -25.93 -17.69 48.96
C GLU A 69 -24.82 -18.63 49.46
N ALA A 70 -25.11 -19.47 50.47
CA ALA A 70 -24.18 -20.48 50.96
C ALA A 70 -23.90 -21.59 49.92
N ASP A 71 -24.93 -22.05 49.20
CA ASP A 71 -24.78 -23.05 48.13
C ASP A 71 -23.90 -22.52 46.98
N LEU A 72 -24.08 -21.24 46.59
CA LEU A 72 -23.25 -20.59 45.58
C LEU A 72 -21.78 -20.48 46.04
N GLN A 73 -21.57 -20.08 47.31
CA GLN A 73 -20.22 -19.96 47.86
C GLN A 73 -19.51 -21.32 48.00
N GLU A 74 -20.24 -22.40 48.28
CA GLU A 74 -19.69 -23.76 48.28
C GLU A 74 -19.29 -24.19 46.87
N ILE A 75 -20.11 -23.88 45.86
CA ILE A 75 -19.81 -24.16 44.45
C ILE A 75 -18.55 -23.40 44.00
N ASP A 76 -18.45 -22.11 44.28
CA ASP A 76 -17.30 -21.29 43.90
C ASP A 76 -16.00 -21.79 44.55
N SER A 77 -16.06 -22.10 45.85
CA SER A 77 -14.92 -22.64 46.60
C SER A 77 -14.50 -24.02 46.08
N GLY A 78 -15.48 -24.90 45.81
CA GLY A 78 -15.24 -26.23 45.27
C GLY A 78 -14.70 -26.20 43.84
N LEU A 79 -15.21 -25.30 43.00
CA LEU A 79 -14.74 -25.10 41.64
C LEU A 79 -13.31 -24.55 41.62
N HIS A 80 -13.00 -23.58 42.48
CA HIS A 80 -11.65 -23.05 42.61
C HIS A 80 -10.64 -24.11 43.09
N ALA A 81 -11.02 -24.95 44.05
CA ALA A 81 -10.21 -26.08 44.49
C ALA A 81 -10.00 -27.11 43.36
N PHE A 82 -11.06 -27.40 42.59
CA PHE A 82 -10.98 -28.28 41.43
C PHE A 82 -10.09 -27.72 40.32
N GLN A 83 -10.22 -26.43 40.00
CA GLN A 83 -9.37 -25.72 39.05
C GLN A 83 -7.89 -25.83 39.46
N THR A 84 -7.58 -25.49 40.71
CA THR A 84 -6.19 -25.53 41.21
C THR A 84 -5.61 -26.95 41.14
N LEU A 85 -6.41 -27.96 41.49
CA LEU A 85 -6.01 -29.36 41.38
C LEU A 85 -5.76 -29.76 39.92
N LEU A 86 -6.66 -29.37 39.03
CA LEU A 86 -6.56 -29.69 37.62
C LEU A 86 -5.32 -29.05 37.01
N GLU A 87 -5.12 -27.74 37.23
CA GLU A 87 -3.93 -26.99 36.80
C GLU A 87 -2.63 -27.69 37.26
N SER A 88 -2.55 -28.06 38.54
CA SER A 88 -1.35 -28.73 39.07
C SER A 88 -1.06 -30.09 38.43
N HIS A 89 -2.09 -30.85 38.09
CA HIS A 89 -1.95 -32.17 37.49
C HIS A 89 -1.69 -32.06 35.98
N THR A 90 -2.31 -31.10 35.31
CA THR A 90 -2.13 -30.88 33.88
C THR A 90 -0.76 -30.32 33.58
N ASP A 91 -0.24 -29.39 34.39
CA ASP A 91 1.13 -28.88 34.30
C ASP A 91 2.14 -30.03 34.39
N LEU A 92 2.05 -30.87 35.43
CA LEU A 92 2.93 -32.03 35.60
C LEU A 92 2.82 -33.05 34.45
N ALA A 93 1.60 -33.32 33.98
CA ALA A 93 1.38 -34.26 32.88
C ALA A 93 1.94 -33.73 31.55
N LEU A 94 1.80 -32.43 31.30
CA LEU A 94 2.30 -31.76 30.10
C LEU A 94 3.83 -31.64 30.13
N ASP A 95 4.45 -31.39 31.27
CA ASP A 95 5.91 -31.46 31.45
C ASP A 95 6.46 -32.86 31.10
N PHE A 96 5.81 -33.91 31.61
CA PHE A 96 6.20 -35.28 31.26
C PHE A 96 5.98 -35.59 29.79
N PHE A 97 4.90 -35.09 29.20
CA PHE A 97 4.63 -35.22 27.78
C PHE A 97 5.68 -34.50 26.94
N GLU A 98 6.08 -33.27 27.30
CA GLU A 98 7.10 -32.49 26.60
C GLU A 98 8.43 -33.27 26.57
N VAL A 99 8.89 -33.72 27.75
CA VAL A 99 10.13 -34.48 27.89
C VAL A 99 10.04 -35.80 27.12
N TRP A 100 8.90 -36.49 27.16
CA TRP A 100 8.70 -37.73 26.43
C TRP A 100 8.69 -37.53 24.91
N ALA A 101 8.02 -36.48 24.43
CA ALA A 101 7.91 -36.14 23.02
C ALA A 101 9.29 -35.79 22.44
N LEU A 102 10.07 -34.94 23.12
CA LEU A 102 11.42 -34.59 22.69
C LEU A 102 12.37 -35.80 22.68
N ARG A 103 12.15 -36.79 23.55
CA ARG A 103 12.99 -37.99 23.65
C ARG A 103 12.62 -39.12 22.70
N ASN A 104 11.37 -39.20 22.26
CA ASN A 104 10.88 -40.35 21.48
C ASN A 104 10.34 -39.96 20.11
N VAL A 105 9.49 -38.93 20.06
CA VAL A 105 8.81 -38.52 18.82
C VAL A 105 9.74 -37.63 17.99
N PHE A 106 10.34 -36.64 18.64
CA PHE A 106 11.29 -35.70 18.02
C PHE A 106 12.74 -36.10 18.26
N ALA A 107 13.00 -37.40 18.34
CA ALA A 107 14.34 -37.94 18.49
C ALA A 107 14.76 -38.72 17.25
N VAL A 108 15.90 -38.33 16.69
CA VAL A 108 16.57 -39.08 15.63
C VAL A 108 17.61 -40.01 16.26
N PRO A 109 17.54 -41.33 16.04
CA PRO A 109 18.54 -42.25 16.57
C PRO A 109 19.94 -41.94 16.02
N GLU A 110 20.95 -42.02 16.89
CA GLU A 110 22.35 -41.81 16.51
C GLU A 110 22.79 -42.88 15.50
N GLY A 111 23.36 -42.46 14.38
CA GLY A 111 23.88 -43.35 13.33
C GLY A 111 22.93 -43.66 12.18
N LEU A 112 21.74 -43.03 12.12
CA LEU A 112 20.89 -43.11 10.94
C LEU A 112 21.27 -42.01 9.93
N PRO A 113 21.72 -42.35 8.70
CA PRO A 113 22.00 -41.37 7.67
C PRO A 113 20.67 -40.87 7.09
N ILE A 114 20.07 -39.87 7.73
CA ILE A 114 18.89 -39.19 7.21
C ILE A 114 19.37 -38.17 6.17
N VAL A 115 18.96 -38.36 4.92
CA VAL A 115 19.14 -37.38 3.85
C VAL A 115 17.77 -36.73 3.61
N VAL A 116 17.69 -35.42 3.83
CA VAL A 116 16.46 -34.68 3.62
C VAL A 116 16.25 -34.46 2.11
N PRO A 117 15.01 -34.42 1.57
CA PRO A 117 14.79 -34.30 0.12
C PRO A 117 15.50 -33.12 -0.56
N HIS A 118 15.65 -31.98 0.13
CA HIS A 118 16.38 -30.82 -0.41
C HIS A 118 17.90 -30.93 -0.30
N GLN A 119 18.41 -31.90 0.46
CA GLN A 119 19.83 -32.26 0.49
C GLN A 119 20.15 -33.32 -0.58
N GLN A 120 19.13 -33.83 -1.30
CA GLN A 120 19.30 -34.83 -2.34
C GLN A 120 19.96 -34.19 -3.57
N GLY A 121 21.19 -34.62 -3.87
CA GLY A 121 22.00 -34.03 -4.95
C GLY A 121 22.83 -32.82 -4.54
N LEU A 122 22.92 -32.55 -3.23
CA LEU A 122 23.90 -31.58 -2.72
C LEU A 122 25.30 -32.20 -2.82
N ASP A 123 26.10 -31.68 -3.75
CA ASP A 123 27.50 -32.05 -3.86
C ASP A 123 28.33 -31.14 -2.92
N LEU A 124 28.84 -31.73 -1.85
CA LEU A 124 29.67 -31.04 -0.85
C LEU A 124 31.16 -31.05 -1.25
N GLU A 125 31.52 -31.67 -2.38
CA GLU A 125 32.89 -31.71 -2.88
C GLU A 125 33.24 -30.51 -3.78
N ILE A 126 32.28 -29.61 -4.03
CA ILE A 126 32.50 -28.39 -4.83
C ILE A 126 33.55 -27.50 -4.14
N PRO A 127 34.64 -27.12 -4.81
CA PRO A 127 35.65 -26.26 -4.23
C PRO A 127 35.10 -24.85 -3.97
N ALA A 128 35.53 -24.23 -2.87
CA ALA A 128 35.09 -22.88 -2.48
C ALA A 128 35.41 -21.77 -3.50
N GLU A 129 36.28 -22.04 -4.48
CA GLU A 129 36.55 -21.14 -5.60
C GLU A 129 35.40 -21.13 -6.61
N GLU A 130 34.89 -22.31 -6.99
CA GLU A 130 33.74 -22.44 -7.91
C GLU A 130 32.47 -21.83 -7.30
N GLU A 131 32.24 -21.99 -5.99
CA GLU A 131 31.11 -21.34 -5.31
C GLU A 131 31.19 -19.80 -5.40
N ARG A 132 32.39 -19.22 -5.23
CA ARG A 132 32.59 -17.78 -5.36
C ARG A 132 32.37 -17.31 -6.79
N GLU A 133 32.85 -18.06 -7.78
CA GLU A 133 32.62 -17.76 -9.18
C GLU A 133 31.12 -17.77 -9.51
N LEU A 134 30.38 -18.79 -9.08
CA LEU A 134 28.92 -18.87 -9.25
C LEU A 134 28.21 -17.70 -8.56
N MET A 135 28.63 -17.30 -7.36
CA MET A 135 28.06 -16.15 -6.66
C MET A 135 28.32 -14.84 -7.43
N THR A 136 29.52 -14.67 -7.99
CA THR A 136 29.81 -13.51 -8.85
C THR A 136 28.98 -13.53 -10.13
N GLU A 137 28.77 -14.70 -10.73
CA GLU A 137 27.92 -14.86 -11.91
C GLU A 137 26.45 -14.51 -11.59
N ILE A 138 25.93 -14.95 -10.45
CA ILE A 138 24.58 -14.61 -9.98
C ILE A 138 24.43 -13.08 -9.83
N ASP A 139 25.41 -12.40 -9.25
CA ASP A 139 25.35 -10.95 -9.08
C ASP A 139 25.48 -10.20 -10.42
N GLU A 140 26.29 -10.71 -11.35
CA GLU A 140 26.32 -10.19 -12.71
C GLU A 140 24.99 -10.36 -13.42
N LEU A 141 24.35 -11.54 -13.30
CA LEU A 141 23.03 -11.81 -13.88
C LEU A 141 21.96 -10.92 -13.26
N ARG A 142 21.99 -10.68 -11.94
CA ARG A 142 21.11 -9.72 -11.27
C ARG A 142 21.31 -8.31 -11.81
N ARG A 143 22.55 -7.86 -12.03
CA ARG A 143 22.84 -6.55 -12.65
C ARG A 143 22.35 -6.48 -14.10
N LYS A 144 22.55 -7.55 -14.89
CA LYS A 144 22.03 -7.64 -16.27
C LYS A 144 20.50 -7.56 -16.30
N LEU A 145 19.83 -8.25 -15.39
CA LEU A 145 18.37 -8.22 -15.26
C LEU A 145 17.86 -6.82 -14.88
N GLU A 146 18.51 -6.16 -13.93
CA GLU A 146 18.16 -4.78 -13.54
C GLU A 146 18.36 -3.79 -14.69
N ASN A 147 19.46 -3.91 -15.44
CA ASN A 147 19.69 -3.11 -16.63
C ASN A 147 18.65 -3.36 -17.73
N ALA A 148 18.25 -4.62 -17.93
CA ALA A 148 17.20 -4.98 -18.89
C ALA A 148 15.85 -4.40 -18.48
N ARG A 149 15.48 -4.47 -17.19
CA ARG A 149 14.25 -3.85 -16.65
C ARG A 149 14.25 -2.33 -16.82
N ARG A 150 15.37 -1.66 -16.52
CA ARG A 150 15.53 -0.21 -16.74
C ARG A 150 15.39 0.18 -18.21
N LEU A 151 15.98 -0.62 -19.10
CA LEU A 151 15.85 -0.40 -20.54
C LEU A 151 14.40 -0.58 -21.00
N GLN A 152 13.73 -1.63 -20.54
CA GLN A 152 12.31 -1.88 -20.82
C GLN A 152 11.44 -0.70 -20.42
N ASN A 153 11.62 -0.17 -19.21
CA ASN A 153 10.87 1.01 -18.73
C ASN A 153 11.12 2.24 -19.61
N LYS A 154 12.38 2.49 -20.02
CA LYS A 154 12.71 3.61 -20.92
C LYS A 154 12.09 3.44 -22.30
N LEU A 155 12.08 2.23 -22.85
CA LEU A 155 11.47 1.93 -24.14
C LEU A 155 9.95 2.13 -24.07
N GLU A 156 9.30 1.69 -22.99
CA GLU A 156 7.86 1.88 -22.81
C GLU A 156 7.49 3.37 -22.75
N LEU A 157 8.27 4.16 -22.00
CA LEU A 157 8.11 5.62 -21.98
C LEU A 157 8.33 6.23 -23.37
N ALA A 158 9.38 5.83 -24.07
CA ALA A 158 9.66 6.32 -25.42
C ALA A 158 8.51 6.00 -26.41
N VAL A 159 7.92 4.81 -26.31
CA VAL A 159 6.73 4.43 -27.09
C VAL A 159 5.56 5.36 -26.77
N LYS A 160 5.25 5.59 -25.49
CA LYS A 160 4.18 6.52 -25.07
C LYS A 160 4.41 7.94 -25.60
N TYR A 161 5.64 8.47 -25.47
CA TYR A 161 6.00 9.78 -26.00
C TYR A 161 5.89 9.84 -27.53
N SER A 162 6.33 8.79 -28.23
CA SER A 162 6.25 8.73 -29.69
C SER A 162 4.80 8.74 -30.17
N ALA A 163 3.89 8.04 -29.49
CA ALA A 163 2.46 8.01 -29.80
C ALA A 163 1.83 9.41 -29.65
N VAL A 164 2.13 10.12 -28.56
CA VAL A 164 1.65 11.50 -28.36
C VAL A 164 2.20 12.45 -29.44
N ARG A 165 3.48 12.30 -29.81
CA ARG A 165 4.09 13.09 -30.89
C ARG A 165 3.44 12.81 -32.24
N LEU A 166 3.15 11.55 -32.54
CA LEU A 166 2.43 11.13 -33.75
C LEU A 166 1.05 11.79 -33.77
N ASN A 167 0.26 11.66 -32.71
CA ASN A 167 -1.08 12.25 -32.63
C ASN A 167 -1.07 13.78 -32.84
N ARG A 168 -0.09 14.48 -32.25
CA ARG A 168 0.09 15.93 -32.47
C ARG A 168 0.47 16.25 -33.91
N ALA A 169 1.37 15.47 -34.52
CA ALA A 169 1.75 15.66 -35.92
C ALA A 169 0.57 15.40 -36.86
N GLN A 170 -0.22 14.37 -36.59
CA GLN A 170 -1.42 14.03 -37.35
C GLN A 170 -2.52 15.10 -37.20
N ALA A 171 -2.73 15.63 -36.00
CA ALA A 171 -3.64 16.74 -35.77
C ALA A 171 -3.21 18.00 -36.55
N ARG A 172 -1.91 18.35 -36.51
CA ARG A 172 -1.37 19.45 -37.33
C ARG A 172 -1.54 19.22 -38.82
N LEU A 173 -1.28 17.99 -39.29
CA LEU A 173 -1.50 17.62 -40.68
C LEU A 173 -2.97 17.81 -41.04
N SER A 174 -3.93 17.34 -40.22
CA SER A 174 -5.36 17.56 -40.49
C SER A 174 -5.74 19.05 -40.53
N SER A 175 -5.16 19.89 -39.67
CA SER A 175 -5.39 21.34 -39.72
C SER A 175 -4.81 21.99 -40.98
N ILE A 176 -3.63 21.53 -41.43
CA ILE A 176 -3.01 22.03 -42.67
C ILE A 176 -3.75 21.47 -43.90
N ALA A 177 -4.21 20.23 -43.87
CA ALA A 177 -5.00 19.63 -44.93
C ALA A 177 -6.34 20.38 -45.13
N MET A 178 -6.98 20.81 -44.04
CA MET A 178 -8.16 21.69 -44.12
C MET A 178 -7.83 23.03 -44.80
N LEU A 179 -6.62 23.57 -44.62
CA LEU A 179 -6.17 24.79 -45.29
C LEU A 179 -5.84 24.56 -46.78
N SER A 180 -5.41 23.37 -47.17
CA SER A 180 -5.18 23.03 -48.59
C SER A 180 -6.46 22.87 -49.40
N ASP A 181 -7.59 22.59 -48.74
CA ASP A 181 -8.91 22.54 -49.38
C ASP A 181 -9.54 23.93 -49.59
N ILE A 182 -8.89 25.02 -49.16
CA ILE A 182 -9.36 26.38 -49.42
C ILE A 182 -9.09 26.72 -50.89
N PRO A 183 -10.13 26.99 -51.71
CA PRO A 183 -9.93 27.42 -53.08
C PRO A 183 -9.28 28.81 -53.08
N ASN A 184 -8.05 28.87 -53.60
CA ASN A 184 -7.27 30.06 -53.96
C ASN A 184 -7.24 31.20 -52.92
N ILE A 185 -6.08 31.38 -52.28
CA ILE A 185 -5.72 32.54 -51.42
C ILE A 185 -5.89 33.90 -52.14
N THR A 186 -6.11 33.91 -53.46
CA THR A 186 -6.35 35.12 -54.24
C THR A 186 -7.71 35.79 -53.98
N THR A 187 -8.66 35.15 -53.30
CA THR A 187 -9.97 35.75 -52.96
C THR A 187 -10.14 35.97 -51.46
N LEU A 188 -9.17 36.60 -50.80
CA LEU A 188 -9.33 37.10 -49.43
C LEU A 188 -10.36 38.25 -49.42
N PRO A 189 -11.32 38.28 -48.48
CA PRO A 189 -12.24 39.41 -48.32
C PRO A 189 -11.45 40.71 -48.12
N PRO A 190 -11.85 41.83 -48.75
CA PRO A 190 -11.12 43.11 -48.67
C PRO A 190 -10.95 43.61 -47.22
N ALA A 191 -11.80 43.16 -46.30
CA ALA A 191 -11.67 43.40 -44.88
C ALA A 191 -10.35 42.86 -44.30
N ALA A 192 -9.88 41.70 -44.73
CA ALA A 192 -8.64 41.09 -44.24
C ALA A 192 -7.39 41.84 -44.73
N LEU A 193 -7.41 42.35 -45.98
CA LEU A 193 -6.36 43.22 -46.50
C LEU A 193 -6.34 44.58 -45.77
N SER A 194 -7.51 45.14 -45.48
CA SER A 194 -7.60 46.40 -44.71
C SER A 194 -7.12 46.24 -43.27
N LEU A 195 -7.34 45.08 -42.65
CA LEU A 195 -6.79 44.74 -41.33
C LEU A 195 -5.28 44.56 -41.40
N TYR A 196 -4.76 43.89 -42.42
CA TYR A 196 -3.32 43.74 -42.64
C TYR A 196 -2.63 45.09 -42.85
N GLU A 197 -3.20 45.98 -43.66
CA GLU A 197 -2.68 47.35 -43.81
C GLU A 197 -2.73 48.12 -42.50
N LYS A 198 -3.86 48.09 -41.78
CA LYS A 198 -3.97 48.75 -40.48
C LYS A 198 -2.98 48.21 -39.45
N VAL A 199 -2.72 46.90 -39.43
CA VAL A 199 -1.74 46.27 -38.54
C VAL A 199 -0.31 46.60 -38.98
N ARG A 200 -0.06 46.73 -40.28
CA ARG A 200 1.23 47.18 -40.83
C ARG A 200 1.53 48.64 -40.52
N GLU A 201 0.50 49.47 -40.39
CA GLU A 201 0.62 50.87 -39.97
C GLU A 201 0.77 51.05 -38.45
N ILE A 202 0.52 50.01 -37.65
CA ILE A 202 0.88 50.03 -36.23
C ILE A 202 2.41 50.15 -36.18
N PRO A 203 2.97 51.21 -35.55
CA PRO A 203 4.39 51.29 -35.32
C PRO A 203 4.85 50.01 -34.63
N PRO A 204 6.02 49.44 -34.96
CA PRO A 204 6.53 48.32 -34.20
C PRO A 204 6.46 48.70 -32.72
N PRO A 205 5.92 47.84 -31.83
CA PRO A 205 6.07 48.08 -30.40
C PRO A 205 7.55 48.38 -30.18
N PRO A 206 7.91 49.38 -29.34
CA PRO A 206 9.31 49.75 -29.15
C PRO A 206 10.10 48.46 -29.01
N GLY A 207 11.02 48.22 -29.96
CA GLY A 207 11.86 47.03 -29.93
C GLY A 207 12.45 46.92 -28.53
N PRO A 208 12.72 45.70 -28.03
CA PRO A 208 13.17 45.54 -26.65
C PRO A 208 14.26 46.58 -26.41
N GLY A 209 13.96 47.56 -25.55
CA GLY A 209 14.97 48.50 -25.11
C GLY A 209 16.17 47.68 -24.61
N PRO A 210 17.38 48.27 -24.52
CA PRO A 210 18.49 47.57 -23.93
C PRO A 210 17.98 46.90 -22.65
N LEU A 211 18.18 45.57 -22.59
CA LEU A 211 17.81 44.70 -21.47
C LEU A 211 17.85 45.53 -20.18
N PRO A 212 16.77 45.59 -19.37
CA PRO A 212 16.97 46.04 -18.02
C PRO A 212 18.00 45.09 -17.44
N SER A 213 19.23 45.60 -17.31
CA SER A 213 20.22 45.04 -16.41
C SER A 213 19.48 44.80 -15.10
N ALA A 214 19.71 43.66 -14.46
CA ALA A 214 19.00 43.19 -13.27
C ALA A 214 19.19 44.11 -12.03
N SER A 215 18.91 45.40 -12.18
CA SER A 215 19.20 46.50 -11.27
C SER A 215 18.27 47.70 -11.48
N ALA A 216 17.22 47.59 -12.32
CA ALA A 216 16.15 48.58 -12.32
C ALA A 216 15.06 48.12 -11.32
N GLU A 217 15.02 48.78 -10.18
CA GLU A 217 13.97 48.65 -9.17
C GLU A 217 12.60 48.84 -9.84
N ALA A 218 11.84 47.75 -9.97
CA ALA A 218 10.46 47.81 -10.41
C ALA A 218 9.61 48.44 -9.28
N GLY A 219 8.84 49.48 -9.63
CA GLY A 219 7.78 49.98 -8.75
C GLY A 219 6.76 48.88 -8.41
N PRO A 220 5.97 49.05 -7.34
CA PRO A 220 5.40 47.92 -6.59
C PRO A 220 4.26 47.13 -7.28
N THR A 221 3.83 47.46 -8.50
CA THR A 221 2.56 46.95 -9.04
C THR A 221 2.55 46.37 -10.45
N GLU A 222 3.65 46.35 -11.19
CA GLU A 222 3.65 45.78 -12.55
C GLU A 222 4.55 44.55 -12.67
N ARG A 223 3.92 43.37 -12.78
CA ARG A 223 4.61 42.08 -12.84
C ARG A 223 4.82 41.67 -14.31
N VAL A 224 6.02 41.95 -14.82
CA VAL A 224 6.49 41.70 -16.20
C VAL A 224 6.23 40.28 -16.74
N TRP A 225 6.03 39.28 -15.88
CA TRP A 225 5.70 37.90 -16.30
C TRP A 225 4.23 37.71 -16.74
N GLY A 226 3.36 38.70 -16.54
CA GLY A 226 1.92 38.64 -16.85
C GLY A 226 1.54 39.04 -18.28
N GLU A 227 2.45 39.64 -19.05
CA GLU A 227 2.12 40.26 -20.35
C GLU A 227 2.25 39.32 -21.55
N SER A 228 3.01 38.23 -21.41
CA SER A 228 3.15 37.25 -22.50
C SER A 228 3.47 35.84 -22.00
N ARG A 229 3.06 34.83 -22.79
CA ARG A 229 3.39 33.41 -22.54
C ARG A 229 4.91 33.19 -22.46
N ALA A 230 5.68 33.93 -23.25
CA ALA A 230 7.14 33.86 -23.23
C ALA A 230 7.70 34.42 -21.91
N GLY A 231 7.12 35.49 -21.37
CA GLY A 231 7.48 36.06 -20.06
C GLY A 231 7.26 35.09 -18.91
N TYR A 232 6.13 34.39 -18.88
CA TYR A 232 5.87 33.36 -17.85
C TYR A 232 6.86 32.20 -17.93
N LEU A 233 7.16 31.70 -19.14
CA LEU A 233 8.11 30.61 -19.33
C LEU A 233 9.53 31.02 -18.91
N HIS A 234 9.96 32.24 -19.24
CA HIS A 234 11.26 32.75 -18.83
C HIS A 234 11.37 32.92 -17.30
N TRP A 235 10.32 33.41 -16.65
CA TRP A 235 10.25 33.50 -15.19
C TRP A 235 10.29 32.11 -14.52
N ALA A 236 9.51 31.16 -15.03
CA ALA A 236 9.45 29.81 -14.48
C ALA A 236 10.79 29.06 -14.64
N VAL A 237 11.44 29.20 -15.80
CA VAL A 237 12.78 28.63 -16.05
C VAL A 237 13.83 29.32 -15.19
N GLY A 238 13.78 30.64 -15.04
CA GLY A 238 14.68 31.38 -14.15
C GLY A 238 14.58 30.92 -12.69
N ARG A 239 13.35 30.74 -12.18
CA ARG A 239 13.12 30.23 -10.84
C ARG A 239 13.63 28.81 -10.63
N LEU A 240 13.51 27.96 -11.66
CA LEU A 240 14.03 26.59 -11.62
C LEU A 240 15.56 26.57 -11.58
N ILE A 241 16.21 27.42 -12.39
CA ILE A 241 17.67 27.56 -12.40
C ILE A 241 18.17 28.10 -11.05
N ASP A 242 17.51 29.11 -10.47
CA ASP A 242 17.86 29.66 -9.16
C ASP A 242 17.66 28.64 -8.03
N GLN A 243 16.64 27.78 -8.12
CA GLN A 243 16.45 26.68 -7.17
C GLN A 243 17.53 25.60 -7.32
N THR A 244 17.94 25.23 -8.54
CA THR A 244 19.04 24.26 -8.75
C THR A 244 20.40 24.81 -8.33
N ARG A 245 20.61 26.13 -8.42
CA ARG A 245 21.85 26.79 -8.00
C ARG A 245 21.94 26.92 -6.47
N ASN A 246 20.81 27.10 -5.78
CA ASN A 246 20.76 27.20 -4.32
C ASN A 246 20.62 25.84 -3.61
N ALA A 247 20.10 24.82 -4.29
CA ALA A 247 19.98 23.46 -3.75
C ALA A 247 21.07 22.56 -4.35
N GLY A 248 22.22 22.48 -3.70
CA GLY A 248 23.29 21.52 -4.01
C GLY A 248 22.95 20.05 -3.71
N GLU A 249 21.73 19.60 -4.03
CA GLU A 249 21.26 18.21 -3.89
C GLU A 249 20.35 17.89 -5.10
N GLY A 250 20.98 17.40 -6.17
CA GLY A 250 20.49 17.62 -7.54
C GLY A 250 19.71 16.51 -8.25
N GLU A 251 19.39 15.37 -7.64
CA GLU A 251 18.68 14.29 -8.39
C GLU A 251 17.30 13.92 -7.82
N ALA A 252 17.17 13.67 -6.51
CA ALA A 252 15.92 13.17 -5.94
C ALA A 252 14.74 14.16 -6.03
N LYS A 253 15.00 15.47 -5.85
CA LYS A 253 13.96 16.51 -5.95
C LYS A 253 13.59 16.86 -7.38
N LEU A 254 14.42 16.50 -8.36
CA LEU A 254 14.18 16.75 -9.78
C LEU A 254 13.16 15.77 -10.35
N GLU A 255 13.14 14.54 -9.84
CA GLU A 255 12.16 13.51 -10.19
C GLU A 255 10.77 13.80 -9.59
N GLU A 256 10.72 14.25 -8.32
CA GLU A 256 9.48 14.67 -7.65
C GLU A 256 8.81 15.87 -8.36
N LEU A 257 9.61 16.83 -8.83
CA LEU A 257 9.11 18.00 -9.55
C LEU A 257 8.80 17.71 -11.03
N ALA A 258 9.49 16.75 -11.66
CA ALA A 258 9.09 16.25 -12.98
C ALA A 258 7.68 15.62 -12.92
N HIS A 259 7.38 14.86 -11.87
CA HIS A 259 6.03 14.37 -11.58
C HIS A 259 5.03 15.51 -11.30
N GLY A 260 5.43 16.57 -10.59
CA GLY A 260 4.59 17.74 -10.36
C GLY A 260 4.25 18.53 -11.64
N VAL A 261 5.21 18.70 -12.55
CA VAL A 261 5.00 19.36 -13.86
C VAL A 261 4.14 18.47 -14.79
N GLN A 262 4.28 17.15 -14.68
CA GLN A 262 3.41 16.18 -15.36
C GLN A 262 1.94 16.34 -14.91
N ASN A 263 1.70 16.51 -13.61
CA ASN A 263 0.35 16.75 -13.06
C ASN A 263 -0.24 18.11 -13.47
N VAL A 264 0.58 19.16 -13.62
CA VAL A 264 0.11 20.47 -14.12
C VAL A 264 -0.22 20.42 -15.62
N ALA A 265 0.46 19.56 -16.39
CA ALA A 265 0.09 19.28 -17.77
C ALA A 265 -1.23 18.49 -17.88
N GLU A 266 -1.51 17.57 -16.96
CA GLU A 266 -2.78 16.85 -16.85
C GLU A 266 -3.94 17.73 -16.35
N LEU A 267 -3.71 18.62 -15.38
CA LEU A 267 -4.72 19.56 -14.86
C LEU A 267 -5.20 20.58 -15.92
N ARG A 268 -4.40 20.85 -16.97
CA ARG A 268 -4.84 21.65 -18.13
C ARG A 268 -5.76 20.90 -19.08
N HIS A 269 -5.73 19.56 -19.09
CA HIS A 269 -6.70 18.76 -19.84
C HIS A 269 -8.10 18.79 -19.18
N VAL A 270 -8.16 18.87 -17.84
CA VAL A 270 -9.43 18.95 -17.09
C VAL A 270 -10.03 20.37 -17.12
N THR A 271 -9.21 21.41 -16.96
CA THR A 271 -9.69 22.81 -17.02
C THR A 271 -10.11 23.25 -18.43
N GLY A 272 -9.55 22.64 -19.49
CA GLY A 272 -10.02 22.82 -20.87
C GLY A 272 -11.41 22.21 -21.15
N ILE A 273 -11.86 21.24 -20.34
CA ILE A 273 -13.19 20.62 -20.45
C ILE A 273 -14.22 21.40 -19.63
N VAL A 274 -13.84 21.95 -18.46
CA VAL A 274 -14.77 22.71 -17.59
C VAL A 274 -15.02 24.13 -18.11
N GLY A 275 -14.06 24.77 -18.79
CA GLY A 275 -14.21 26.12 -19.33
C GLY A 275 -15.15 26.25 -20.55
N ARG A 276 -15.66 25.14 -21.11
CA ARG A 276 -16.55 25.14 -22.28
C ARG A 276 -18.03 24.94 -21.95
N ARG A 277 -18.40 24.80 -20.68
CA ARG A 277 -19.78 24.50 -20.25
C ARG A 277 -20.52 25.65 -19.54
N ASN A 278 -19.83 26.72 -19.14
CA ASN A 278 -20.48 27.89 -18.51
C ASN A 278 -20.54 29.08 -19.46
N GLY A 279 -21.54 29.04 -20.35
CA GLY A 279 -21.90 30.13 -21.24
C GLY A 279 -23.29 29.91 -21.82
N GLY A 280 -24.33 30.11 -20.99
CA GLY A 280 -25.71 30.32 -21.45
C GLY A 280 -26.78 29.54 -20.70
N GLY A 281 -27.71 30.26 -20.05
CA GLY A 281 -29.05 29.74 -19.75
C GLY A 281 -29.55 29.93 -18.32
N HIS A 282 -30.08 31.11 -18.04
CA HIS A 282 -30.91 31.47 -16.90
C HIS A 282 -32.29 30.76 -16.99
N GLY A 283 -32.79 30.21 -15.89
CA GLY A 283 -34.14 29.63 -15.79
C GLY A 283 -34.38 28.95 -14.43
N ASP A 284 -35.18 29.62 -13.60
CA ASP A 284 -35.63 29.23 -12.26
C ASP A 284 -36.22 27.81 -12.15
N GLY A 285 -36.07 27.22 -10.96
CA GLY A 285 -36.71 25.96 -10.59
C GLY A 285 -36.26 25.46 -9.22
N ASP A 286 -36.89 26.03 -8.19
CA ASP A 286 -37.00 25.54 -6.82
C ASP A 286 -37.28 24.04 -6.76
N GLU A 287 -36.49 23.26 -5.99
CA GLU A 287 -37.01 22.20 -5.10
C GLU A 287 -35.88 21.46 -4.34
N THR A 288 -35.95 21.63 -3.02
CA THR A 288 -35.92 20.61 -1.96
C THR A 288 -35.04 19.35 -2.09
N VAL A 289 -34.13 19.21 -1.12
CA VAL A 289 -33.44 17.96 -0.77
C VAL A 289 -34.36 17.11 0.11
N GLN A 290 -34.73 15.92 -0.38
CA GLN A 290 -35.23 14.80 0.41
C GLN A 290 -34.55 13.51 -0.05
N GLU A 291 -33.84 12.87 0.88
CA GLU A 291 -33.59 11.41 0.88
C GLU A 291 -34.93 10.66 0.74
N PRO A 292 -34.97 9.48 0.10
CA PRO A 292 -34.90 8.27 0.92
C PRO A 292 -34.36 6.98 0.25
N ASP A 293 -33.87 6.09 1.12
CA ASP A 293 -34.13 4.65 1.23
C ASP A 293 -34.62 3.81 0.02
N ASN A 294 -33.80 2.78 -0.24
CA ASN A 294 -34.12 1.35 -0.15
C ASN A 294 -35.02 0.65 -1.20
N THR A 295 -34.61 -0.61 -1.49
CA THR A 295 -35.36 -1.75 -2.08
C THR A 295 -35.67 -1.80 -3.58
N THR A 296 -35.23 -2.91 -4.21
CA THR A 296 -35.99 -3.89 -5.04
C THR A 296 -34.97 -4.82 -5.73
N SER A 297 -34.86 -6.11 -5.40
CA SER A 297 -35.75 -7.26 -5.68
C SER A 297 -36.03 -7.50 -7.17
N SER A 298 -35.55 -8.66 -7.62
CA SER A 298 -36.15 -9.58 -8.60
C SER A 298 -36.40 -9.09 -10.03
N ALA A 299 -35.55 -9.58 -10.93
CA ALA A 299 -35.95 -10.32 -12.14
C ALA A 299 -34.84 -11.32 -12.48
#